data_AF-A0A160SYA7-F1
#
_entry.id   AF-A0A160SYA7-F1
#
_cell.length_a   1.000
_cell.length_b   1.000
_cell.length_c   1.000
_cell.angle_alpha   90.00
_cell.angle_beta   90.00
_cell.angle_gamma   90.00
#
_symmetry.space_group_name_H-M   'P 1'
#
loop_
_entity.id
_entity.type
_entity.pdbx_description
1 polymer ?
#
loop_
_entity_poly.entity_id
_entity_poly.type
_entity_poly.pdbx_seq_one_letter_code
_entity_poly.pdbx_strand_id
1 'polypeptide(L)'
;MDKPTPPSRSRSAFLIPALFLGVISWLLYRNGESWLRQVLLYLSNAGWAREMVSNWSISWRVASRFVAGSDRDAAMAVTRDMNDAGLLITLDFLGESCTNEGEAYQARAEILRLLDDIDQRGLNANVSVKPSQLGLKIDPNLAFENICALVSKASEVGNFIRIDMEDHPTTDATLDVYRRLRYQENLSNVGVVIQSYLYRSEADIEQLIEDGARVRLCKGAYAEPAEVAFPHKPDVDANYLNLSRLLLSPAARAKGVYPAFATHDPKMIDDIKRYIQVNHIPSDAFEFQMLYGIRRDLQEELVKEGYRVRVYVPYGTAWYPYFVRRLAERPANMWFFISNFLRA
;
A
#
# COMPACT_ATOMS: atom_id res chain seq x y z
N MET A 1 72.23 5.69 9.21
CA MET A 1 71.13 4.73 9.45
C MET A 1 70.31 5.32 10.57
N ASP A 2 69.08 5.73 10.28
CA ASP A 2 67.94 5.69 11.21
C ASP A 2 66.67 6.02 10.41
N LYS A 3 65.70 5.09 10.41
CA LYS A 3 64.40 5.26 9.75
C LYS A 3 63.43 5.95 10.71
N PRO A 4 62.57 6.87 10.24
CA PRO A 4 61.54 7.46 11.08
C PRO A 4 60.42 6.43 11.36
N THR A 5 59.99 6.38 12.62
CA THR A 5 58.85 5.61 13.12
C THR A 5 57.51 6.20 12.66
N PRO A 6 56.48 5.38 12.37
CA PRO A 6 55.17 5.88 11.99
C PRO A 6 54.38 6.38 13.21
N PRO A 7 53.47 7.36 13.05
CA PRO A 7 52.68 7.88 14.16
C PRO A 7 51.68 6.85 14.68
N SER A 8 51.53 6.78 16.00
CA SER A 8 50.55 5.93 16.67
C SER A 8 49.13 6.35 16.31
N ARG A 9 48.37 5.47 15.63
CA ARG A 9 46.93 5.67 15.43
C ARG A 9 46.23 5.66 16.79
N SER A 10 45.56 6.74 17.14
CA SER A 10 44.79 6.82 18.39
C SER A 10 43.60 5.86 18.32
N ARG A 11 43.42 5.06 19.38
CA ARG A 11 42.28 4.12 19.54
C ARG A 11 40.92 4.80 19.68
N SER A 12 40.88 6.13 19.72
CA SER A 12 39.67 6.94 19.94
C SER A 12 38.74 7.08 18.73
N ALA A 13 39.21 6.79 17.50
CA ALA A 13 38.38 6.91 16.29
C ALA A 13 37.34 5.77 16.11
N PHE A 14 37.51 4.65 16.82
CA PHE A 14 36.60 3.48 16.73
C PHE A 14 35.56 3.40 17.87
N LEU A 15 35.72 4.20 18.93
CA LEU A 15 34.83 4.16 20.10
C LEU A 15 33.52 4.92 19.89
N ILE A 16 33.53 6.01 19.11
CA ILE A 16 32.34 6.83 18.84
C ILE A 16 31.31 6.07 17.99
N PRO A 17 31.68 5.37 16.89
CA PRO A 17 30.72 4.57 16.10
C PRO A 17 30.18 3.36 16.87
N ALA A 18 30.99 2.72 17.72
CA ALA A 18 30.59 1.55 18.50
C ALA A 18 29.60 1.89 19.61
N LEU A 19 29.77 3.04 20.27
CA LEU A 19 28.79 3.57 21.22
C LEU A 19 27.48 3.95 20.53
N PHE A 20 27.55 4.54 19.34
CA PHE A 20 26.35 4.88 18.55
C PHE A 20 25.58 3.63 18.11
N LEU A 21 26.28 2.60 17.61
CA LEU A 21 25.71 1.29 17.28
C LEU A 21 25.15 0.58 18.51
N GLY A 22 25.83 0.67 19.65
CA GLY A 22 25.38 0.10 20.91
C GLY A 22 24.11 0.77 21.42
N VAL A 23 24.01 2.10 21.34
CA VAL A 23 22.81 2.87 21.72
C VAL A 23 21.66 2.59 20.77
N ILE A 24 21.89 2.55 19.45
CA ILE A 24 20.85 2.19 18.47
C ILE A 24 20.39 0.74 18.67
N SER A 25 21.32 -0.20 18.85
CA SER A 25 20.98 -1.61 19.10
C SER A 25 20.24 -1.79 20.42
N TRP A 26 20.58 -1.01 21.45
CA TRP A 26 19.89 -1.00 22.73
C TRP A 26 18.52 -0.31 22.66
N LEU A 27 18.36 0.76 21.88
CA LEU A 27 17.07 1.40 21.63
C LEU A 27 16.14 0.52 20.80
N LEU A 28 16.67 -0.18 19.78
CA LEU A 28 15.96 -1.20 19.01
C LEU A 28 15.54 -2.39 19.88
N TYR A 29 16.40 -2.82 20.80
CA TYR A 29 16.13 -3.90 21.75
C TYR A 29 15.13 -3.50 22.85
N ARG A 30 15.25 -2.29 23.41
CA ARG A 30 14.47 -1.82 24.58
C ARG A 30 13.09 -1.30 24.23
N ASN A 31 12.91 -0.64 23.08
CA ASN A 31 11.66 0.02 22.70
C ASN A 31 10.92 -0.68 21.55
N GLY A 32 11.45 -1.80 21.03
CA GLY A 32 10.89 -2.53 19.89
C GLY A 32 10.91 -1.72 18.58
N GLU A 33 10.30 -2.28 17.52
CA GLU A 33 10.19 -1.63 16.20
C GLU A 33 9.27 -0.37 16.18
N SER A 34 8.56 -0.08 17.28
CA SER A 34 7.50 0.93 17.34
C SER A 34 8.01 2.37 17.26
N TRP A 35 9.10 2.71 17.98
CA TRP A 35 9.67 4.06 17.96
C TRP A 35 10.27 4.39 16.59
N LEU A 36 10.91 3.41 15.94
CA LEU A 36 11.50 3.57 14.63
C LEU A 36 10.41 3.72 13.55
N ARG A 37 9.33 2.94 13.64
CA ARG A 37 8.13 3.15 12.83
C ARG A 37 7.57 4.57 13.00
N GLN A 38 7.42 5.06 14.23
CA GLN A 38 6.91 6.42 14.49
C GLN A 38 7.85 7.51 13.94
N VAL A 39 9.16 7.36 14.08
CA VAL A 39 10.15 8.28 13.51
C VAL A 39 10.10 8.28 11.98
N LEU A 40 9.99 7.11 11.34
CA LEU A 40 9.87 7.03 9.88
C LEU A 40 8.54 7.61 9.38
N LEU A 41 7.43 7.34 10.07
CA LEU A 41 6.15 7.97 9.76
C LEU A 41 6.22 9.50 9.91
N TYR A 42 6.90 10.01 10.94
CA TYR A 42 7.17 11.43 11.10
C TYR A 42 8.01 11.98 9.92
N LEU A 43 9.11 11.31 9.56
CA LEU A 43 9.97 11.71 8.44
C LEU A 43 9.23 11.68 7.09
N SER A 44 8.24 10.80 6.93
CA SER A 44 7.41 10.75 5.72
C SER A 44 6.56 12.01 5.53
N ASN A 45 6.26 12.72 6.61
CA ASN A 45 5.51 13.98 6.63
C ASN A 45 6.44 15.22 6.71
N ALA A 46 7.76 15.05 6.78
CA ALA A 46 8.73 16.13 6.98
C ALA A 46 9.29 16.65 5.63
N GLY A 47 8.88 17.86 5.23
CA GLY A 47 9.29 18.47 3.95
C GLY A 47 10.80 18.64 3.77
N TRP A 48 11.54 18.96 4.84
CA TRP A 48 13.01 19.11 4.80
C TRP A 48 13.73 17.78 4.52
N ALA A 49 13.18 16.66 4.99
CA ALA A 49 13.76 15.33 4.77
C ALA A 49 13.55 14.87 3.32
N ARG A 50 12.41 15.27 2.72
CA ARG A 50 12.12 15.06 1.29
C ARG A 50 13.11 15.77 0.39
N GLU A 51 13.39 17.05 0.62
CA GLU A 51 14.32 17.83 -0.21
C GLU A 51 15.76 17.30 -0.14
N MET A 52 16.20 16.86 1.04
CA MET A 52 17.55 16.28 1.19
C MET A 52 17.71 14.94 0.46
N VAL A 53 16.70 14.07 0.53
CA VAL A 53 16.82 12.69 0.01
C VAL A 53 16.45 12.58 -1.46
N SER A 54 15.50 13.37 -1.96
CA SER A 54 15.04 13.29 -3.36
C SER A 54 16.12 13.72 -4.37
N ASN A 55 17.11 14.49 -3.92
CA ASN A 55 18.20 15.02 -4.74
C ASN A 55 19.42 14.08 -4.87
N TRP A 56 19.41 12.89 -4.26
CA TRP A 56 20.53 11.95 -4.31
C TRP A 56 20.28 10.79 -5.27
N SER A 57 21.16 10.56 -6.25
CA SER A 57 21.03 9.47 -7.23
C SER A 57 20.95 8.06 -6.60
N ILE A 58 21.55 7.89 -5.42
CA ILE A 58 21.50 6.63 -4.65
C ILE A 58 20.09 6.37 -4.09
N SER A 59 19.34 7.41 -3.69
CA SER A 59 18.01 7.24 -3.10
C SER A 59 17.02 6.71 -4.14
N TRP A 60 17.11 7.17 -5.40
CA TRP A 60 16.30 6.64 -6.50
C TRP A 60 16.60 5.17 -6.83
N ARG A 61 17.87 4.73 -6.75
CA ARG A 61 18.24 3.32 -6.97
C ARG A 61 17.60 2.39 -5.94
N VAL A 62 17.38 2.87 -4.73
CA VAL A 62 16.68 2.10 -3.68
C VAL A 62 15.16 2.21 -3.85
N ALA A 63 14.64 3.41 -4.15
CA ALA A 63 13.22 3.67 -4.33
C ALA A 63 12.62 2.93 -5.54
N SER A 64 13.36 2.85 -6.66
CA SER A 64 12.94 2.13 -7.90
C SER A 64 12.70 0.63 -7.71
N ARG A 65 13.12 0.05 -6.59
CA ARG A 65 12.73 -1.32 -6.22
C ARG A 65 11.27 -1.42 -5.79
N PHE A 66 10.69 -0.31 -5.31
CA PHE A 66 9.33 -0.21 -4.73
C PHE A 66 8.41 0.72 -5.51
N VAL A 67 8.93 1.46 -6.48
CA VAL A 67 8.18 2.39 -7.35
C VAL A 67 8.54 2.08 -8.79
N ALA A 68 7.54 1.92 -9.66
CA ALA A 68 7.74 1.50 -11.05
C ALA A 68 8.46 2.53 -11.91
N GLY A 69 8.38 3.81 -11.52
CA GLY A 69 9.05 4.90 -12.20
C GLY A 69 8.41 6.24 -11.83
N SER A 70 8.93 7.31 -12.41
CA SER A 70 8.45 8.68 -12.19
C SER A 70 7.30 9.08 -13.12
N ASP A 71 7.01 8.29 -14.15
CA ASP A 71 6.03 8.60 -15.20
C ASP A 71 5.18 7.38 -15.59
N ARG A 72 4.15 7.64 -16.40
CA ARG A 72 3.19 6.61 -16.87
C ARG A 72 3.87 5.56 -17.75
N ASP A 73 4.78 5.94 -18.63
CA ASP A 73 5.43 4.99 -19.54
C ASP A 73 6.22 3.93 -18.79
N ALA A 74 6.98 4.34 -17.77
CA ALA A 74 7.67 3.41 -16.88
C ALA A 74 6.69 2.50 -16.13
N ALA A 75 5.57 3.06 -15.65
CA ALA A 75 4.52 2.28 -14.99
C ALA A 75 3.87 1.25 -15.93
N MET A 76 3.62 1.62 -17.19
CA MET A 76 3.08 0.72 -18.22
C MET A 76 4.06 -0.40 -18.58
N ALA A 77 5.36 -0.10 -18.67
CA ALA A 77 6.39 -1.11 -18.93
C ALA A 77 6.45 -2.16 -17.81
N VAL A 78 6.52 -1.72 -16.54
CA VAL A 78 6.46 -2.63 -15.39
C VAL A 78 5.17 -3.43 -15.36
N THR A 79 4.04 -2.81 -15.70
CA THR A 79 2.74 -3.48 -15.76
C THR A 79 2.75 -4.62 -16.78
N ARG A 80 3.31 -4.38 -17.98
CA ARG A 80 3.44 -5.41 -19.02
C ARG A 80 4.29 -6.58 -18.55
N ASP A 81 5.50 -6.30 -18.05
CA ASP A 81 6.41 -7.34 -17.56
C ASP A 81 5.75 -8.22 -16.48
N MET A 82 4.96 -7.61 -15.60
CA MET A 82 4.24 -8.34 -14.55
C MET A 82 3.02 -9.10 -15.08
N ASN A 83 2.29 -8.56 -16.06
CA ASN A 83 1.20 -9.28 -16.73
C ASN A 83 1.72 -10.52 -17.47
N ASP A 84 2.88 -10.42 -18.12
CA ASP A 84 3.56 -11.55 -18.78
C ASP A 84 3.97 -12.64 -17.77
N ALA A 85 4.24 -12.25 -16.52
CA ALA A 85 4.48 -13.17 -15.40
C ALA A 85 3.19 -13.74 -14.75
N GLY A 86 2.01 -13.44 -15.31
CA GLY A 86 0.72 -13.90 -14.80
C GLY A 86 0.16 -13.10 -13.61
N LEU A 87 0.76 -11.96 -13.28
CA LEU A 87 0.30 -11.08 -12.21
C LEU A 87 -0.73 -10.07 -12.73
N LEU A 88 -1.73 -9.78 -11.91
CA LEU A 88 -2.66 -8.66 -12.12
C LEU A 88 -2.05 -7.40 -11.50
N ILE A 89 -2.43 -6.22 -11.98
CA ILE A 89 -1.87 -4.96 -11.45
C ILE A 89 -2.95 -4.02 -10.91
N THR A 90 -2.61 -3.28 -9.87
CA THR A 90 -3.31 -2.05 -9.45
C THR A 90 -2.29 -0.92 -9.41
N LEU A 91 -2.50 0.08 -10.25
CA LEU A 91 -1.62 1.24 -10.34
C LEU A 91 -2.06 2.32 -9.35
N ASP A 92 -1.08 2.91 -8.68
CA ASP A 92 -1.29 4.01 -7.72
C ASP A 92 -0.46 5.22 -8.17
N PHE A 93 -1.16 6.28 -8.60
CA PHE A 93 -0.50 7.54 -8.94
C PHE A 93 -0.14 8.28 -7.65
N LEU A 94 1.16 8.29 -7.33
CA LEU A 94 1.67 8.95 -6.14
C LEU A 94 1.55 10.48 -6.28
N GLY A 95 0.59 11.03 -5.54
CA GLY A 95 0.51 12.45 -5.23
C GLY A 95 0.53 12.71 -3.72
N GLU A 96 0.66 13.98 -3.37
CA GLU A 96 0.45 14.45 -2.00
C GLU A 96 -1.03 14.74 -1.77
N SER A 97 -1.47 14.83 -0.51
CA SER A 97 -2.82 15.31 -0.21
C SER A 97 -2.99 16.72 -0.79
N CYS A 98 -4.03 16.91 -1.60
CA CYS A 98 -4.24 18.18 -2.27
C CYS A 98 -4.57 19.28 -1.26
N THR A 99 -3.99 20.45 -1.49
CA THR A 99 -4.20 21.66 -0.67
C THR A 99 -5.20 22.62 -1.30
N ASN A 100 -5.50 22.45 -2.59
CA ASN A 100 -6.46 23.23 -3.36
C ASN A 100 -7.14 22.38 -4.44
N GLU A 101 -8.25 22.89 -4.99
CA GLU A 101 -9.04 22.18 -6.00
C GLU A 101 -8.27 21.91 -7.29
N GLY A 102 -7.38 22.84 -7.69
CA GLY A 102 -6.57 22.71 -8.89
C GLY A 102 -5.69 21.47 -8.88
N GLU A 103 -5.05 21.17 -7.74
CA GLU A 103 -4.27 19.94 -7.54
C GLU A 103 -5.13 18.68 -7.66
N ALA A 104 -6.36 18.70 -7.10
CA ALA A 104 -7.29 17.58 -7.20
C ALA A 104 -7.72 17.33 -8.66
N TYR A 105 -7.97 18.39 -9.43
CA TYR A 105 -8.27 18.29 -10.86
C TYR A 105 -7.08 17.78 -11.69
N GLN A 106 -5.85 18.17 -11.33
CA GLN A 106 -4.64 17.65 -11.97
C GLN A 106 -4.46 16.16 -11.71
N ALA A 107 -4.66 15.71 -10.46
CA ALA A 107 -4.63 14.29 -10.11
C ALA A 107 -5.70 13.50 -10.88
N ARG A 108 -6.94 14.01 -10.95
CA ARG A 108 -8.00 13.43 -11.79
C ARG A 108 -7.55 13.33 -13.25
N ALA A 109 -7.02 14.39 -13.83
CA ALA A 109 -6.60 14.41 -15.23
C ALA A 109 -5.45 13.45 -15.53
N GLU A 110 -4.53 13.22 -14.59
CA GLU A 110 -3.49 12.20 -14.72
C GLU A 110 -4.09 10.79 -14.69
N ILE A 111 -5.02 10.52 -13.77
CA ILE A 111 -5.64 9.20 -13.64
C ILE A 111 -6.57 8.88 -14.83
N LEU A 112 -7.28 9.86 -15.38
CA LEU A 112 -8.05 9.67 -16.62
C LEU A 112 -7.14 9.21 -17.77
N ARG A 113 -6.00 9.88 -17.95
CA ARG A 113 -5.02 9.51 -18.97
C ARG A 113 -4.36 8.16 -18.69
N LEU A 114 -4.19 7.79 -17.41
CA LEU A 114 -3.73 6.46 -17.03
C LEU A 114 -4.72 5.37 -17.46
N LEU A 115 -6.03 5.58 -17.29
CA LEU A 115 -7.06 4.64 -17.73
C LEU A 115 -7.02 4.45 -19.25
N ASP A 116 -6.85 5.54 -20.02
CA ASP A 116 -6.67 5.48 -21.47
C ASP A 116 -5.42 4.68 -21.87
N ASP A 117 -4.28 4.88 -21.19
CA ASP A 117 -3.05 4.15 -21.48
C ASP A 117 -3.19 2.65 -21.22
N ILE A 118 -3.87 2.27 -20.13
CA ILE A 118 -4.11 0.85 -19.78
C ILE A 118 -4.92 0.17 -20.90
N ASP A 119 -6.00 0.80 -21.34
CA ASP A 119 -6.88 0.29 -22.39
C ASP A 119 -6.17 0.19 -23.74
N GLN A 120 -5.55 1.29 -24.19
CA GLN A 120 -4.86 1.35 -25.48
C GLN A 120 -3.72 0.34 -25.60
N ARG A 121 -3.07 0.00 -24.47
CA ARG A 121 -1.97 -0.96 -24.43
C ARG A 121 -2.42 -2.39 -24.10
N GLY A 122 -3.71 -2.61 -23.86
CA GLY A 122 -4.28 -3.92 -23.53
C GLY A 122 -3.73 -4.52 -22.24
N LEU A 123 -3.44 -3.68 -21.23
CA LEU A 123 -2.82 -4.11 -19.98
C LEU A 123 -3.85 -4.61 -18.97
N ASN A 124 -3.51 -5.66 -18.23
CA ASN A 124 -4.35 -6.20 -17.16
C ASN A 124 -4.06 -5.48 -15.84
N ALA A 125 -4.52 -4.24 -15.78
CA ALA A 125 -4.34 -3.35 -14.65
C ALA A 125 -5.64 -2.61 -14.31
N ASN A 126 -5.85 -2.38 -13.02
CA ASN A 126 -6.85 -1.43 -12.53
C ASN A 126 -6.16 -0.27 -11.78
N VAL A 127 -6.94 0.68 -11.27
CA VAL A 127 -6.38 1.86 -10.60
C VAL A 127 -6.84 1.95 -9.16
N SER A 128 -5.91 2.23 -8.25
CA SER A 128 -6.16 2.61 -6.86
C SER A 128 -6.09 4.13 -6.73
N VAL A 129 -7.05 4.73 -6.04
CA VAL A 129 -7.13 6.20 -5.86
C VAL A 129 -7.30 6.55 -4.39
N LYS A 130 -6.70 7.66 -3.96
CA LYS A 130 -6.81 8.18 -2.60
C LYS A 130 -7.78 9.35 -2.58
N PRO A 131 -8.86 9.31 -1.79
CA PRO A 131 -9.80 10.42 -1.69
C PRO A 131 -9.15 11.77 -1.32
N SER A 132 -8.13 11.79 -0.45
CA SER A 132 -7.46 13.05 -0.06
C SER A 132 -6.70 13.71 -1.21
N GLN A 133 -6.17 12.93 -2.15
CA GLN A 133 -5.56 13.41 -3.40
C GLN A 133 -6.62 13.89 -4.41
N LEU A 134 -7.89 13.57 -4.19
CA LEU A 134 -9.01 13.96 -5.05
C LEU A 134 -9.91 15.01 -4.39
N GLY A 135 -9.49 15.57 -3.25
CA GLY A 135 -10.13 16.72 -2.62
C GLY A 135 -10.90 16.41 -1.33
N LEU A 136 -10.83 15.19 -0.77
CA LEU A 136 -11.67 14.81 0.38
C LEU A 136 -11.46 15.71 1.61
N LYS A 137 -10.23 16.17 1.83
CA LYS A 137 -9.88 17.06 2.95
C LYS A 137 -10.24 18.53 2.70
N ILE A 138 -10.64 18.88 1.47
CA ILE A 138 -11.08 20.21 1.06
C ILE A 138 -12.61 20.25 1.11
N ASP A 139 -13.24 19.38 0.33
CA ASP A 139 -14.68 19.20 0.25
C ASP A 139 -15.00 17.75 -0.15
N PRO A 140 -15.77 16.99 0.66
CA PRO A 140 -16.24 15.66 0.28
C PRO A 140 -16.97 15.59 -1.06
N ASN A 141 -17.66 16.65 -1.48
CA ASN A 141 -18.32 16.70 -2.80
C ASN A 141 -17.31 16.81 -3.94
N LEU A 142 -16.24 17.58 -3.78
CA LEU A 142 -15.15 17.62 -4.74
C LEU A 142 -14.51 16.24 -4.95
N ALA A 143 -14.27 15.50 -3.85
CA ALA A 143 -13.78 14.13 -3.93
C ALA A 143 -14.75 13.20 -4.65
N PHE A 144 -16.05 13.29 -4.31
CA PHE A 144 -17.08 12.52 -4.97
C PHE A 144 -17.13 12.79 -6.48
N GLU A 145 -17.18 14.05 -6.91
CA GLU A 145 -17.24 14.44 -8.32
C GLU A 145 -16.00 13.94 -9.08
N ASN A 146 -14.82 14.11 -8.50
CA ASN A 146 -13.58 13.65 -9.10
C ASN A 146 -13.54 12.13 -9.23
N ILE A 147 -13.89 11.39 -8.18
CA ILE A 147 -13.90 9.92 -8.20
C ILE A 147 -15.00 9.40 -9.14
N CYS A 148 -16.17 10.04 -9.17
CA CYS A 148 -17.26 9.69 -10.09
C CYS A 148 -16.81 9.77 -11.55
N ALA A 149 -16.14 10.86 -11.93
CA ALA A 149 -15.57 10.99 -13.28
C ALA A 149 -14.57 9.85 -13.61
N LEU A 150 -13.73 9.44 -12.65
CA LEU A 150 -12.79 8.34 -12.83
C LEU A 150 -13.48 6.97 -12.95
N VAL A 151 -14.49 6.71 -12.13
CA VAL A 151 -15.24 5.44 -12.16
C VAL A 151 -16.07 5.34 -13.45
N SER A 152 -16.71 6.44 -13.88
CA SER A 152 -17.43 6.51 -15.15
C SER A 152 -16.50 6.25 -16.33
N LYS A 153 -15.34 6.92 -16.38
CA LYS A 153 -14.34 6.66 -17.41
C LYS A 153 -13.84 5.21 -17.37
N ALA A 154 -13.58 4.67 -16.19
CA ALA A 154 -13.18 3.28 -16.05
C ALA A 154 -14.25 2.33 -16.59
N SER A 155 -15.54 2.65 -16.45
CA SER A 155 -16.64 1.85 -17.00
C SER A 155 -16.60 1.82 -18.54
N GLU A 156 -16.35 2.97 -19.17
CA GLU A 156 -16.25 3.10 -20.64
C GLU A 156 -15.15 2.22 -21.24
N VAL A 157 -14.03 2.07 -20.52
CA VAL A 157 -12.86 1.27 -20.96
C VAL A 157 -12.81 -0.13 -20.32
N GLY A 158 -13.92 -0.60 -19.74
CA GLY A 158 -13.99 -1.95 -19.15
C GLY A 158 -13.07 -2.19 -17.95
N ASN A 159 -12.72 -1.12 -17.22
CA ASN A 159 -11.79 -1.13 -16.09
C ASN A 159 -12.51 -0.84 -14.75
N PHE A 160 -11.73 -0.88 -13.67
CA PHE A 160 -12.17 -0.86 -12.28
C PHE A 160 -11.39 0.17 -11.46
N ILE A 161 -12.06 0.84 -10.52
CA ILE A 161 -11.43 1.73 -9.55
C ILE A 161 -11.51 1.14 -8.14
N ARG A 162 -10.38 1.15 -7.44
CA ARG A 162 -10.31 0.87 -5.99
C ARG A 162 -10.12 2.17 -5.22
N ILE A 163 -11.04 2.49 -4.33
CA ILE A 163 -10.89 3.60 -3.38
C ILE A 163 -10.05 3.12 -2.21
N ASP A 164 -8.84 3.66 -2.07
CA ASP A 164 -7.95 3.40 -0.93
C ASP A 164 -8.49 4.01 0.35
N MET A 165 -8.14 3.40 1.49
CA MET A 165 -8.53 3.88 2.82
C MET A 165 -7.35 4.56 3.51
N GLU A 166 -7.61 5.75 4.05
CA GLU A 166 -6.58 6.61 4.65
C GLU A 166 -6.67 6.58 6.19
N ASP A 167 -6.31 7.68 6.86
CA ASP A 167 -6.38 7.78 8.32
C ASP A 167 -7.83 7.76 8.84
N HIS A 168 -8.04 7.28 10.06
CA HIS A 168 -9.39 7.03 10.63
C HIS A 168 -10.39 8.20 10.49
N PRO A 169 -10.02 9.49 10.60
CA PRO A 169 -10.97 10.60 10.48
C PRO A 169 -11.63 10.68 9.09
N THR A 170 -11.02 10.07 8.08
CA THR A 170 -11.53 10.07 6.69
C THR A 170 -12.39 8.85 6.36
N THR A 171 -12.52 7.87 7.27
CA THR A 171 -13.14 6.58 6.97
C THR A 171 -14.60 6.72 6.59
N ASP A 172 -15.38 7.47 7.36
CA ASP A 172 -16.82 7.66 7.09
C ASP A 172 -17.06 8.39 5.77
N ALA A 173 -16.31 9.47 5.52
CA ALA A 173 -16.43 10.23 4.27
C ALA A 173 -16.01 9.38 3.05
N THR A 174 -15.01 8.51 3.21
CA THR A 174 -14.59 7.56 2.16
C THR A 174 -15.67 6.52 1.85
N LEU A 175 -16.29 5.95 2.89
CA LEU A 175 -17.40 4.99 2.73
C LEU A 175 -18.65 5.65 2.15
N ASP A 176 -18.93 6.91 2.50
CA ASP A 176 -20.01 7.69 1.91
C ASP A 176 -19.80 7.89 0.40
N VAL A 177 -18.60 8.31 -0.02
CA VAL A 177 -18.25 8.41 -1.46
C VAL A 177 -18.49 7.08 -2.18
N TYR A 178 -18.02 5.96 -1.63
CA TYR A 178 -18.26 4.64 -2.20
C TYR A 178 -19.76 4.32 -2.36
N ARG A 179 -20.57 4.56 -1.31
CA ARG A 179 -22.01 4.29 -1.34
C ARG A 179 -22.75 5.20 -2.31
N ARG A 180 -22.40 6.48 -2.39
CA ARG A 180 -22.97 7.41 -3.38
C ARG A 180 -22.70 6.93 -4.80
N LEU A 181 -21.46 6.51 -5.11
CA LEU A 181 -21.13 5.96 -6.43
C LEU A 181 -21.94 4.69 -6.76
N ARG A 182 -22.11 3.80 -5.77
CA ARG A 182 -22.85 2.54 -5.97
C ARG A 182 -24.36 2.75 -6.11
N TYR A 183 -24.94 3.60 -5.28
CA TYR A 183 -26.39 3.68 -5.11
C TYR A 183 -27.03 4.89 -5.79
N GLN A 184 -26.33 6.03 -5.84
CA GLN A 184 -26.84 7.24 -6.51
C GLN A 184 -26.47 7.23 -8.00
N GLU A 185 -25.21 6.90 -8.32
CA GLU A 185 -24.71 6.88 -9.71
C GLU A 185 -24.84 5.50 -10.38
N ASN A 186 -25.25 4.46 -9.63
CA ASN A 186 -25.40 3.08 -10.12
C ASN A 186 -24.12 2.51 -10.77
N LEU A 187 -22.95 2.89 -10.27
CA LEU A 187 -21.65 2.45 -10.77
C LEU A 187 -21.15 1.21 -10.02
N SER A 188 -21.08 0.08 -10.70
CA SER A 188 -20.69 -1.21 -10.10
C SER A 188 -19.20 -1.54 -10.23
N ASN A 189 -18.45 -0.82 -11.07
CA ASN A 189 -17.02 -1.01 -11.33
C ASN A 189 -16.11 -0.27 -10.32
N VAL A 190 -16.56 -0.18 -9.07
CA VAL A 190 -15.85 0.42 -7.95
C VAL A 190 -15.84 -0.51 -6.73
N GLY A 191 -14.78 -0.42 -5.93
CA GLY A 191 -14.70 -1.08 -4.63
C GLY A 191 -13.86 -0.29 -3.65
N VAL A 192 -13.86 -0.71 -2.40
CA VAL A 192 -13.25 0.04 -1.29
C VAL A 192 -12.23 -0.80 -0.52
N VAL A 193 -11.32 -0.16 0.19
CA VAL A 193 -10.37 -0.79 1.12
C VAL A 193 -10.93 -0.74 2.55
N ILE A 194 -10.71 -1.79 3.34
CA ILE A 194 -10.96 -1.82 4.79
C ILE A 194 -9.68 -2.20 5.52
N GLN A 195 -9.40 -1.54 6.64
CA GLN A 195 -8.19 -1.72 7.45
C GLN A 195 -8.50 -2.50 8.72
N SER A 196 -8.08 -3.76 8.83
CA SER A 196 -8.46 -4.67 9.92
C SER A 196 -7.96 -4.27 11.32
N TYR A 197 -7.08 -3.28 11.44
CA TYR A 197 -6.62 -2.76 12.72
C TYR A 197 -7.62 -1.85 13.44
N LEU A 198 -8.74 -1.44 12.81
CA LEU A 198 -9.74 -0.57 13.45
C LEU A 198 -10.82 -1.41 14.12
N TYR A 199 -11.33 -0.95 15.26
CA TYR A 199 -12.43 -1.62 15.95
C TYR A 199 -13.73 -1.64 15.12
N ARG A 200 -13.94 -0.63 14.27
CA ARG A 200 -15.13 -0.49 13.41
C ARG A 200 -15.21 -1.46 12.24
N SER A 201 -14.10 -2.10 11.85
CA SER A 201 -13.98 -2.79 10.56
C SER A 201 -14.92 -3.97 10.35
N GLU A 202 -15.33 -4.63 11.43
CA GLU A 202 -16.28 -5.74 11.35
C GLU A 202 -17.65 -5.25 10.89
N ALA A 203 -18.20 -4.23 11.55
CA ALA A 203 -19.46 -3.61 11.18
C ALA A 203 -19.44 -3.02 9.76
N ASP A 204 -18.32 -2.38 9.37
CA ASP A 204 -18.17 -1.87 8.01
C ASP A 204 -18.18 -3.01 6.97
N ILE A 205 -17.55 -4.16 7.28
CA ILE A 205 -17.55 -5.33 6.39
C ILE A 205 -18.92 -5.98 6.29
N GLU A 206 -19.67 -6.09 7.39
CA GLU A 206 -21.03 -6.62 7.38
C GLU A 206 -21.93 -5.79 6.44
N GLN A 207 -21.84 -4.46 6.52
CA GLN A 207 -22.57 -3.60 5.60
C GLN A 207 -22.11 -3.77 4.14
N LEU A 208 -20.80 -3.85 3.90
CA LEU A 208 -20.24 -4.07 2.55
C LEU A 208 -20.60 -5.44 1.97
N ILE A 209 -20.84 -6.43 2.82
CA ILE A 209 -21.38 -7.74 2.42
C ILE A 209 -22.81 -7.58 1.90
N GLU A 210 -23.66 -6.85 2.61
CA GLU A 210 -25.02 -6.56 2.15
C GLU A 210 -25.03 -5.79 0.82
N ASP A 211 -24.04 -4.91 0.61
CA ASP A 211 -23.85 -4.13 -0.62
C ASP A 211 -23.30 -4.95 -1.82
N GLY A 212 -22.93 -6.22 -1.61
CA GLY A 212 -22.25 -7.03 -2.64
C GLY A 212 -20.94 -6.40 -3.12
N ALA A 213 -20.19 -5.79 -2.18
CA ALA A 213 -19.04 -4.97 -2.50
C ALA A 213 -17.83 -5.78 -2.98
N ARG A 214 -16.99 -5.16 -3.82
CA ARG A 214 -15.61 -5.63 -3.99
C ARG A 214 -14.81 -5.01 -2.85
N VAL A 215 -14.13 -5.79 -2.01
CA VAL A 215 -13.43 -5.29 -0.80
C VAL A 215 -11.97 -5.69 -0.81
N ARG A 216 -11.05 -4.74 -0.63
CA ARG A 216 -9.65 -5.04 -0.32
C ARG A 216 -9.46 -4.96 1.19
N LEU A 217 -9.07 -6.07 1.80
CA LEU A 217 -8.76 -6.12 3.23
C LEU A 217 -7.24 -6.01 3.44
N CYS A 218 -6.80 -4.98 4.15
CA CYS A 218 -5.42 -4.81 4.59
C CYS A 218 -5.37 -4.69 6.13
N LYS A 219 -4.18 -4.67 6.74
CA LYS A 219 -4.06 -4.44 8.19
C LYS A 219 -4.30 -2.97 8.56
N GLY A 220 -3.65 -2.06 7.83
CA GLY A 220 -3.64 -0.63 8.12
C GLY A 220 -2.21 -0.09 8.08
N ALA A 221 -2.05 1.15 7.61
CA ALA A 221 -0.74 1.76 7.36
C ALA A 221 -0.47 3.02 8.21
N TYR A 222 -1.49 3.54 8.89
CA TYR A 222 -1.42 4.79 9.64
C TYR A 222 -1.10 4.53 11.12
N ALA A 223 -0.64 5.57 11.82
CA ALA A 223 -0.40 5.51 13.26
C ALA A 223 -1.67 5.99 13.98
N GLU A 224 -2.61 5.08 14.14
CA GLU A 224 -3.89 5.38 14.78
C GLU A 224 -3.81 5.33 16.30
N PRO A 225 -4.61 6.15 17.01
CA PRO A 225 -4.67 6.15 18.46
C PRO A 225 -5.38 4.88 18.97
N ALA A 226 -5.03 4.43 20.19
CA ALA A 226 -5.51 3.16 20.74
C ALA A 226 -7.03 3.15 21.02
N GLU A 227 -7.64 4.32 21.05
CA GLU A 227 -9.08 4.56 21.19
C GLU A 227 -9.87 4.09 19.97
N VAL A 228 -9.25 4.02 18.78
CA VAL A 228 -9.92 3.62 17.53
C VAL A 228 -9.33 2.38 16.87
N ALA A 229 -8.12 1.97 17.28
CA ALA A 229 -7.38 0.87 16.68
C ALA A 229 -6.75 -0.06 17.72
N PHE A 230 -6.65 -1.34 17.35
CA PHE A 230 -5.96 -2.35 18.15
C PHE A 230 -4.48 -1.96 18.34
N PRO A 231 -4.00 -1.76 19.58
CA PRO A 231 -2.62 -1.35 19.82
C PRO A 231 -1.61 -2.49 19.66
N HIS A 232 -2.06 -3.74 19.74
CA HIS A 232 -1.21 -4.91 19.70
C HIS A 232 -1.38 -5.70 18.40
N LYS A 233 -0.25 -6.07 17.79
CA LYS A 233 -0.20 -6.82 16.54
C LYS A 233 -1.01 -8.14 16.56
N PRO A 234 -0.98 -8.97 17.63
CA PRO A 234 -1.77 -10.19 17.66
C PRO A 234 -3.28 -9.95 17.50
N ASP A 235 -3.80 -8.86 18.05
CA ASP A 235 -5.22 -8.52 17.93
C ASP A 235 -5.55 -8.08 16.48
N VAL A 236 -4.66 -7.31 15.84
CA VAL A 236 -4.79 -6.95 14.42
C VAL A 236 -4.75 -8.19 13.53
N ASP A 237 -3.84 -9.13 13.81
CA ASP A 237 -3.71 -10.39 13.07
C ASP A 237 -4.97 -11.26 13.24
N ALA A 238 -5.47 -11.39 14.46
CA ALA A 238 -6.69 -12.14 14.76
C ALA A 238 -7.90 -11.52 14.05
N ASN A 239 -8.05 -10.19 14.11
CA ASN A 239 -9.14 -9.50 13.43
C ASN A 239 -9.02 -9.63 11.90
N TYR A 240 -7.81 -9.50 11.33
CA TYR A 240 -7.60 -9.71 9.89
C TYR A 240 -8.12 -11.08 9.42
N LEU A 241 -7.83 -12.15 10.17
CA LEU A 241 -8.31 -13.49 9.85
C LEU A 241 -9.82 -13.64 10.07
N ASN A 242 -10.38 -13.01 11.11
CA ASN A 242 -11.83 -12.97 11.33
C ASN A 242 -12.56 -12.35 10.14
N LEU A 243 -12.16 -11.13 9.78
CA LEU A 243 -12.72 -10.38 8.66
C LEU A 243 -12.52 -11.10 7.31
N SER A 244 -11.39 -11.79 7.13
CA SER A 244 -11.16 -12.59 5.92
C SER A 244 -12.18 -13.73 5.79
N ARG A 245 -12.53 -14.40 6.90
CA ARG A 245 -13.54 -15.46 6.92
C ARG A 245 -14.95 -14.91 6.68
N LEU A 246 -15.28 -13.75 7.24
CA LEU A 246 -16.56 -13.07 6.98
C LEU A 246 -16.73 -12.77 5.49
N LEU A 247 -15.72 -12.20 4.85
CA LEU A 247 -15.72 -11.90 3.42
C LEU A 247 -15.77 -13.15 2.51
N LEU A 248 -15.32 -14.30 3.00
CA LEU A 248 -15.38 -15.60 2.29
C LEU A 248 -16.62 -16.43 2.63
N SER A 249 -17.44 -15.95 3.56
CA SER A 249 -18.60 -16.69 4.06
C SER A 249 -19.60 -17.01 2.94
N PRO A 250 -20.41 -18.07 3.09
CA PRO A 250 -21.49 -18.36 2.16
C PRO A 250 -22.43 -17.17 1.92
N ALA A 251 -22.72 -16.38 2.97
CA ALA A 251 -23.54 -15.18 2.88
C ALA A 251 -22.89 -14.09 1.99
N ALA A 252 -21.60 -13.80 2.21
CA ALA A 252 -20.86 -12.86 1.38
C ALA A 252 -20.81 -13.30 -0.09
N ARG A 253 -20.56 -14.59 -0.34
CA ARG A 253 -20.54 -15.13 -1.70
C ARG A 253 -21.91 -15.07 -2.38
N ALA A 254 -22.99 -15.34 -1.65
CA ALA A 254 -24.35 -15.24 -2.18
C ALA A 254 -24.72 -13.81 -2.60
N LYS A 255 -24.10 -12.80 -1.98
CA LYS A 255 -24.24 -11.38 -2.33
C LYS A 255 -23.31 -10.92 -3.46
N GLY A 256 -22.43 -11.79 -3.96
CA GLY A 256 -21.47 -11.45 -5.02
C GLY A 256 -20.26 -10.64 -4.54
N VAL A 257 -19.95 -10.68 -3.24
CA VAL A 257 -18.75 -10.03 -2.68
C VAL A 257 -17.50 -10.63 -3.30
N TYR A 258 -16.55 -9.76 -3.68
CA TYR A 258 -15.25 -10.19 -4.18
C TYR A 258 -14.13 -9.64 -3.26
N PRO A 259 -13.55 -10.49 -2.39
CA PRO A 259 -12.48 -10.08 -1.51
C PRO A 259 -11.11 -10.10 -2.17
N ALA A 260 -10.29 -9.15 -1.74
CA ALA A 260 -8.89 -9.03 -2.11
C ALA A 260 -8.03 -8.93 -0.83
N PHE A 261 -7.26 -9.97 -0.53
CA PHE A 261 -6.48 -10.08 0.71
C PHE A 261 -5.10 -9.47 0.55
N ALA A 262 -4.95 -8.21 0.99
CA ALA A 262 -3.69 -7.49 0.94
C ALA A 262 -2.80 -7.82 2.15
N THR A 263 -1.84 -8.73 1.95
CA THR A 263 -0.88 -9.14 2.97
C THR A 263 0.38 -9.76 2.36
N HIS A 264 1.51 -9.59 3.04
CA HIS A 264 2.79 -10.25 2.73
C HIS A 264 3.23 -11.24 3.82
N ASP A 265 2.32 -11.54 4.74
CA ASP A 265 2.53 -12.44 5.87
C ASP A 265 2.15 -13.87 5.45
N PRO A 266 3.12 -14.79 5.29
CA PRO A 266 2.84 -16.13 4.80
C PRO A 266 1.91 -16.90 5.75
N LYS A 267 1.97 -16.65 7.07
CA LYS A 267 1.09 -17.33 8.03
C LYS A 267 -0.38 -16.98 7.77
N MET A 268 -0.66 -15.71 7.53
CA MET A 268 -2.02 -15.24 7.22
C MET A 268 -2.53 -15.84 5.91
N ILE A 269 -1.66 -15.93 4.90
CA ILE A 269 -1.99 -16.51 3.60
C ILE A 269 -2.28 -18.00 3.74
N ASP A 270 -1.46 -18.74 4.49
CA ASP A 270 -1.68 -20.16 4.75
C ASP A 270 -2.98 -20.43 5.51
N ASP A 271 -3.32 -19.58 6.48
CA ASP A 271 -4.60 -19.66 7.20
C ASP A 271 -5.80 -19.41 6.27
N ILE A 272 -5.70 -18.42 5.38
CA ILE A 272 -6.74 -18.14 4.38
C ILE A 272 -6.85 -19.31 3.39
N LYS A 273 -5.72 -19.82 2.85
CA LYS A 273 -5.68 -21.00 1.96
C LYS A 273 -6.34 -22.22 2.61
N ARG A 274 -6.06 -22.49 3.88
CA ARG A 274 -6.69 -23.60 4.62
C ARG A 274 -8.19 -23.41 4.72
N TYR A 275 -8.66 -22.20 5.03
CA TYR A 275 -10.09 -21.91 5.07
C TYR A 275 -10.76 -22.12 3.70
N ILE A 276 -10.13 -21.65 2.63
CA ILE A 276 -10.60 -21.83 1.24
C ILE A 276 -10.72 -23.31 0.87
N GLN A 277 -9.69 -24.11 1.19
CA GLN A 277 -9.67 -25.55 0.91
C GLN A 277 -10.78 -26.29 1.66
N VAL A 278 -10.92 -26.04 2.96
CA VAL A 278 -11.95 -26.68 3.80
C VAL A 278 -13.38 -26.33 3.33
N ASN A 279 -13.58 -25.11 2.83
CA ASN A 279 -14.89 -24.64 2.39
C ASN A 279 -15.11 -24.76 0.87
N HIS A 280 -14.19 -25.41 0.14
CA HIS A 280 -14.24 -25.60 -1.31
C HIS A 280 -14.51 -24.30 -2.09
N ILE A 281 -13.85 -23.20 -1.69
CA ILE A 281 -14.02 -21.90 -2.34
C ILE A 281 -13.18 -21.86 -3.64
N PRO A 282 -13.77 -21.52 -4.79
CA PRO A 282 -13.03 -21.39 -6.05
C PRO A 282 -11.92 -20.34 -5.96
N SER A 283 -10.77 -20.60 -6.60
CA SER A 283 -9.60 -19.69 -6.57
C SER A 283 -9.81 -18.38 -7.33
N ASP A 284 -10.86 -18.29 -8.16
CA ASP A 284 -11.26 -17.10 -8.89
C ASP A 284 -12.31 -16.25 -8.14
N ALA A 285 -12.80 -16.71 -6.99
CA ALA A 285 -13.74 -15.99 -6.15
C ALA A 285 -13.09 -14.89 -5.29
N PHE A 286 -11.75 -14.83 -5.26
CA PHE A 286 -10.97 -13.86 -4.50
C PHE A 286 -9.61 -13.61 -5.17
N GLU A 287 -8.83 -12.68 -4.64
CA GLU A 287 -7.42 -12.53 -5.02
C GLU A 287 -6.54 -12.21 -3.82
N PHE A 288 -5.26 -12.61 -3.85
CA PHE A 288 -4.25 -12.08 -2.94
C PHE A 288 -3.69 -10.79 -3.51
N GLN A 289 -3.33 -9.84 -2.65
CA GLN A 289 -2.68 -8.61 -3.07
C GLN A 289 -1.39 -8.33 -2.31
N MET A 290 -0.40 -7.85 -3.04
CA MET A 290 0.92 -7.53 -2.50
C MET A 290 1.45 -6.26 -3.13
N LEU A 291 2.32 -5.57 -2.40
CA LEU A 291 3.05 -4.41 -2.92
C LEU A 291 4.17 -4.81 -3.87
N TYR A 292 4.40 -3.95 -4.87
CA TYR A 292 5.54 -4.02 -5.77
C TYR A 292 6.86 -4.00 -5.00
N GLY A 293 7.82 -4.83 -5.44
CA GLY A 293 9.13 -4.92 -4.80
C GLY A 293 9.21 -5.72 -3.50
N ILE A 294 8.08 -6.19 -2.97
CA ILE A 294 8.03 -6.88 -1.67
C ILE A 294 7.53 -8.32 -1.84
N ARG A 295 8.33 -9.28 -1.35
CA ARG A 295 8.03 -10.72 -1.40
C ARG A 295 7.68 -11.24 -2.80
N ARG A 296 8.52 -10.91 -3.79
CA ARG A 296 8.36 -11.38 -5.19
C ARG A 296 8.32 -12.90 -5.27
N ASP A 297 9.11 -13.57 -4.42
CA ASP A 297 9.09 -15.02 -4.22
C ASP A 297 7.67 -15.55 -3.94
N LEU A 298 6.96 -14.91 -3.02
CA LEU A 298 5.62 -15.32 -2.62
C LEU A 298 4.56 -14.99 -3.67
N GLN A 299 4.74 -13.89 -4.41
CA GLN A 299 3.88 -13.54 -5.54
C GLN A 299 3.93 -14.63 -6.61
N GLU A 300 5.14 -15.04 -7.00
CA GLU A 300 5.36 -16.10 -8.00
C GLU A 300 4.87 -17.47 -7.51
N GLU A 301 5.08 -17.79 -6.23
CA GLU A 301 4.59 -19.03 -5.61
C GLU A 301 3.06 -19.13 -5.70
N LEU A 302 2.35 -18.08 -5.29
CA LEU A 302 0.88 -18.07 -5.32
C LEU A 302 0.30 -18.16 -6.74
N VAL A 303 0.95 -17.53 -7.73
CA VAL A 303 0.55 -17.67 -9.14
C VAL A 303 0.74 -19.12 -9.61
N LYS A 304 1.86 -19.76 -9.26
CA LYS A 304 2.12 -21.18 -9.60
C LYS A 304 1.13 -22.13 -8.94
N GLU A 305 0.64 -21.79 -7.76
CA GLU A 305 -0.43 -22.52 -7.08
C GLU A 305 -1.83 -22.31 -7.70
N GLY A 306 -1.97 -21.42 -8.68
CA GLY A 306 -3.21 -21.14 -9.39
C GLY A 306 -4.10 -20.09 -8.73
N TYR A 307 -3.56 -19.28 -7.81
CA TYR A 307 -4.28 -18.16 -7.21
C TYR A 307 -4.13 -16.88 -8.05
N ARG A 308 -5.16 -16.04 -8.04
CA ARG A 308 -5.08 -14.68 -8.57
C ARG A 308 -4.24 -13.82 -7.61
N VAL A 309 -3.20 -13.19 -8.14
CA VAL A 309 -2.34 -12.26 -7.39
C VAL A 309 -2.35 -10.91 -8.07
N ARG A 310 -2.70 -9.85 -7.32
CA ARG A 310 -2.62 -8.46 -7.78
C ARG A 310 -1.49 -7.71 -7.09
N VAL A 311 -0.61 -7.12 -7.87
CA VAL A 311 0.48 -6.30 -7.35
C VAL A 311 0.10 -4.82 -7.38
N TYR A 312 0.26 -4.16 -6.23
CA TYR A 312 0.09 -2.73 -6.05
C TYR A 312 1.36 -2.01 -6.46
N VAL A 313 1.29 -1.31 -7.59
CA VAL A 313 2.42 -0.70 -8.29
C VAL A 313 2.29 0.81 -8.21
N PRO A 314 3.05 1.46 -7.31
CA PRO A 314 3.07 2.91 -7.22
C PRO A 314 3.99 3.50 -8.30
N TYR A 315 3.62 4.68 -8.82
CA TYR A 315 4.44 5.45 -9.76
C TYR A 315 4.23 6.95 -9.56
N GLY A 316 5.16 7.77 -10.05
CA GLY A 316 5.09 9.22 -9.97
C GLY A 316 6.24 9.86 -9.21
N THR A 317 6.27 11.18 -9.24
CA THR A 317 7.39 11.98 -8.69
C THR A 317 7.31 12.13 -7.16
N ALA A 318 6.15 11.96 -6.54
CA ALA A 318 5.96 12.00 -5.08
C ALA A 318 6.34 10.68 -4.38
N TRP A 319 7.44 10.05 -4.82
CA TRP A 319 7.85 8.72 -4.34
C TRP A 319 8.40 8.72 -2.91
N TYR A 320 8.94 9.83 -2.41
CA TYR A 320 9.64 9.87 -1.12
C TYR A 320 8.72 9.58 0.08
N PRO A 321 7.58 10.28 0.29
CA PRO A 321 6.68 9.98 1.41
C PRO A 321 6.16 8.54 1.36
N TYR A 322 5.90 8.01 0.16
CA TYR A 322 5.51 6.62 -0.03
C TYR A 322 6.63 5.66 0.41
N PHE A 323 7.84 5.87 -0.08
CA PHE A 323 9.00 5.03 0.22
C PHE A 323 9.30 4.99 1.72
N VAL A 324 9.28 6.14 2.40
CA VAL A 324 9.55 6.19 3.85
C VAL A 324 8.48 5.45 4.66
N ARG A 325 7.19 5.56 4.28
CA ARG A 325 6.12 4.76 4.92
C ARG A 325 6.34 3.26 4.72
N ARG A 326 6.77 2.83 3.54
CA ARG A 326 7.08 1.42 3.26
C ARG A 326 8.28 0.90 4.06
N LEU A 327 9.29 1.74 4.32
CA LEU A 327 10.39 1.39 5.24
C LEU A 327 9.88 1.23 6.68
N ALA A 328 8.95 2.09 7.12
CA ALA A 328 8.38 2.05 8.46
C ALA A 328 7.58 0.76 8.75
N GLU A 329 7.01 0.14 7.72
CA GLU A 329 6.21 -1.09 7.83
C GLU A 329 7.03 -2.36 8.03
N ARG A 330 8.33 -2.34 7.70
CA ARG A 330 9.24 -3.48 7.95
C ARG A 330 10.63 -3.02 8.44
N PRO A 331 10.73 -2.53 9.69
CA PRO A 331 12.00 -2.08 10.28
C PRO A 331 13.07 -3.18 10.30
N ALA A 332 12.70 -4.45 10.50
CA ALA A 332 13.62 -5.60 10.42
C ALA A 332 14.39 -5.71 9.09
N ASN A 333 13.81 -5.24 7.98
CA ASN A 333 14.49 -5.25 6.68
C ASN A 333 15.45 -4.05 6.50
N MET A 334 15.46 -3.08 7.41
CA MET A 334 16.40 -1.94 7.39
C MET A 334 17.86 -2.37 7.47
N TRP A 335 18.18 -3.47 8.14
CA TRP A 335 19.56 -3.97 8.15
C TRP A 335 20.04 -4.40 6.75
N PHE A 336 19.14 -4.95 5.91
CA PHE A 336 19.42 -5.24 4.50
C PHE A 336 19.60 -3.95 3.67
N PHE A 337 18.87 -2.89 3.99
CA PHE A 337 19.01 -1.59 3.32
C PHE A 337 20.31 -0.87 3.71
N ILE A 338 20.65 -0.83 5.00
CA ILE A 338 21.89 -0.19 5.53
C ILE A 338 23.13 -0.94 5.04
N SER A 339 23.11 -2.27 5.05
CA SER A 339 24.26 -3.07 4.58
C SER A 339 24.54 -2.92 3.08
N ASN A 340 23.53 -2.62 2.26
CA ASN A 340 23.73 -2.29 0.85
C ASN A 340 24.18 -0.84 0.64
N PHE A 341 23.79 0.09 1.52
CA PHE A 341 24.25 1.49 1.49
C PHE A 341 25.74 1.63 1.87
N LEU A 342 26.24 0.75 2.75
CA LEU A 342 27.66 0.71 3.17
C LEU A 342 28.57 -0.08 2.23
N ARG A 343 28.00 -0.78 1.23
CA ARG A 343 28.74 -1.57 0.21
C ARG A 343 28.84 -0.85 -1.14
N ALA A 344 28.28 0.34 -1.26
CA ALA A 344 28.31 1.18 -2.46
C ALA A 344 29.49 2.15 -2.45
#